data_AF-A0A3Q9ENM9-F1
#
_entry.id   AF-A0A3Q9ENM9-F1
#
_cell.length_a   1.000
_cell.length_b   1.000
_cell.length_c   1.000
_cell.angle_alpha   90.00
_cell.angle_beta   90.00
_cell.angle_gamma   90.00
#
_symmetry.space_group_name_H-M   'P 1'
#
loop_
_entity.id
_entity.type
_entity.pdbx_description
1 polymer ?
#
loop_
_entity_poly.entity_id
_entity_poly.type
_entity_poly.pdbx_seq_one_letter_code
_entity_poly.pdbx_strand_id
1 'polypeptide(L)'
;MTGHLVHHAVEITLTRPAAPGEIRHARHRVPLAANADRTRLMVVHSAHGPGRALHGLRRRLGPWLPIDVLTTHYPDRHGQVLLNVDLDSATHEVLCRDASALGQRPQDVLGRRVRAALDRDARERAERLEDRLASLLAHHTPEEVLASAARRVGCRHHRCAPPAP
;
A
#
# COMPACT_ATOMS: atom_id res chain seq x y z
N MET A 1 17.35 -27.70 6.67
CA MET A 1 17.44 -26.62 5.67
C MET A 1 17.82 -25.33 6.38
N THR A 2 19.09 -24.96 6.33
CA THR A 2 19.61 -23.68 6.83
C THR A 2 19.12 -22.57 5.91
N GLY A 3 17.98 -21.96 6.23
CA GLY A 3 17.46 -20.84 5.44
C GLY A 3 18.38 -19.63 5.63
N HIS A 4 18.98 -19.13 4.55
CA HIS A 4 19.75 -17.89 4.62
C HIS A 4 18.84 -16.72 5.01
N LEU A 5 19.34 -15.86 5.90
CA LEU A 5 18.67 -14.61 6.22
C LEU A 5 18.72 -13.69 5.01
N VAL A 6 17.55 -13.29 4.52
CA VAL A 6 17.40 -12.33 3.42
C VAL A 6 16.89 -11.01 4.00
N HIS A 7 17.35 -9.89 3.44
CA HIS A 7 16.86 -8.58 3.78
C HIS A 7 15.55 -8.28 3.05
N HIS A 8 14.51 -7.93 3.81
CA HIS A 8 13.20 -7.56 3.29
C HIS A 8 12.97 -6.08 3.51
N ALA A 9 12.75 -5.33 2.44
CA ALA A 9 12.27 -3.95 2.52
C ALA A 9 10.78 -3.98 2.87
N VAL A 10 10.43 -3.35 3.98
CA VAL A 10 9.07 -3.30 4.52
C VAL A 10 8.66 -1.85 4.67
N GLU A 11 7.47 -1.56 4.18
CA GLU A 11 6.79 -0.31 4.43
C GLU A 11 5.75 -0.50 5.53
N ILE A 12 5.64 0.49 6.41
CA ILE A 12 4.72 0.50 7.54
C ILE A 12 3.80 1.71 7.37
N THR A 13 2.51 1.46 7.22
CA THR A 13 1.46 2.48 7.24
C THR A 13 0.91 2.61 8.64
N LEU A 14 0.72 3.85 9.08
CA LEU A 14 0.22 4.18 10.42
C LEU A 14 -1.20 4.72 10.35
N THR A 15 -2.02 4.41 11.36
CA THR A 15 -3.41 4.92 11.44
C THR A 15 -3.47 6.44 11.70
N ARG A 16 -2.38 7.00 12.22
CA ARG A 16 -2.19 8.44 12.43
C ARG A 16 -0.71 8.80 12.29
N PRO A 17 -0.36 10.08 12.06
CA PRO A 17 1.02 10.54 12.16
C PRO A 17 1.68 10.11 13.48
N ALA A 18 2.89 9.56 13.41
CA ALA A 18 3.67 9.23 14.59
C ALA A 18 4.23 10.50 15.26
N ALA A 19 4.14 10.55 16.58
CA ALA A 19 4.81 11.57 17.37
C ALA A 19 6.34 11.41 17.25
N PRO A 20 7.13 12.51 17.32
CA PRO A 20 8.59 12.42 17.26
C PRO A 20 9.18 11.47 18.32
N GLY A 21 8.56 11.40 19.50
CA GLY A 21 8.93 10.46 20.55
C GLY A 21 8.72 8.99 20.15
N GLU A 22 7.58 8.66 19.54
CA GLU A 22 7.26 7.30 19.06
C GLU A 22 8.29 6.84 18.01
N ILE A 23 8.64 7.72 17.06
CA ILE A 23 9.65 7.44 16.04
C ILE A 23 11.03 7.21 16.67
N ARG A 24 11.43 8.04 17.63
CA ARG A 24 12.71 7.89 18.34
C ARG A 24 12.78 6.53 19.05
N HIS A 25 11.74 6.16 19.80
CA HIS A 25 11.66 4.86 20.47
C HIS A 25 11.68 3.69 19.50
N ALA A 26 11.00 3.81 18.36
CA ALA A 26 11.00 2.80 17.33
C ALA A 26 12.39 2.63 16.70
N ARG A 27 13.11 3.73 16.43
CA ARG A 27 14.48 3.74 15.89
C ARG A 27 15.51 3.05 16.78
N HIS A 28 15.35 3.14 18.11
CA HIS A 28 16.21 2.40 19.04
C HIS A 28 16.07 0.87 18.91
N ARG A 29 14.94 0.40 18.38
CA ARG A 29 14.68 -1.04 18.20
C ARG A 29 15.03 -1.50 16.80
N VAL A 30 14.66 -0.74 15.79
CA VAL A 30 14.91 -1.08 14.39
C VAL A 30 15.26 0.19 13.61
N PRO A 31 16.36 0.19 12.82
CA PRO A 31 16.66 1.30 11.93
C PRO A 31 15.51 1.53 10.95
N LEU A 32 14.93 2.74 10.97
CA LEU A 32 13.81 3.11 10.11
C LEU A 32 13.88 4.56 9.67
N ALA A 33 13.35 4.80 8.47
CA ALA A 33 13.09 6.12 7.92
C ALA A 33 11.60 6.45 8.02
N ALA A 34 11.26 7.72 8.21
CA ALA A 34 9.89 8.20 8.20
C ALA A 34 9.71 9.14 7.01
N ASN A 35 8.54 9.14 6.40
CA ASN A 35 8.17 10.16 5.42
C ASN A 35 7.87 11.51 6.11
N ALA A 36 7.66 12.55 5.32
CA ALA A 36 7.50 13.93 5.82
C ALA A 36 6.31 14.10 6.78
N ASP A 37 5.16 13.49 6.46
CA ASP A 37 3.95 13.56 7.27
C ASP A 37 3.93 12.53 8.43
N ARG A 38 4.94 11.66 8.51
CA ARG A 38 5.10 10.62 9.54
C ARG A 38 3.94 9.63 9.61
N THR A 39 3.23 9.41 8.52
CA THR A 39 2.21 8.36 8.39
C THR A 39 2.75 7.09 7.75
N ARG A 40 3.93 7.17 7.11
CA ARG A 40 4.60 6.03 6.47
C ARG A 40 6.04 5.91 6.94
N LEU A 41 6.44 4.71 7.31
CA LEU A 41 7.81 4.38 7.68
C LEU A 41 8.38 3.32 6.75
N MET A 42 9.69 3.33 6.57
CA MET A 42 10.41 2.34 5.76
C MET A 42 11.52 1.70 6.58
N VAL A 43 11.62 0.38 6.50
CA VAL A 43 12.57 -0.42 7.26
C VAL A 43 13.09 -1.58 6.41
N VAL A 44 14.35 -1.94 6.60
CA VAL A 44 14.94 -3.16 6.04
C VAL A 44 15.18 -4.14 7.18
N HIS A 45 14.56 -5.33 7.11
CA HIS A 45 14.64 -6.32 8.18
C HIS A 45 15.10 -7.68 7.64
N SER A 46 16.10 -8.28 8.28
CA SER A 46 16.59 -9.62 7.95
C SER A 46 15.68 -10.69 8.55
N ALA A 47 15.21 -11.61 7.71
CA ALA A 47 14.42 -12.76 8.15
C ALA A 47 14.51 -13.92 7.14
N HIS A 48 14.11 -15.11 7.59
CA HIS A 48 14.01 -16.32 6.76
C HIS A 48 12.90 -16.25 5.69
N GLY A 49 12.10 -15.19 5.69
CA GLY A 49 11.06 -14.97 4.69
C GLY A 49 10.23 -13.72 5.00
N PRO A 50 9.46 -13.23 4.01
CA PRO A 50 8.73 -11.97 4.13
C PRO A 50 7.70 -12.01 5.25
N GLY A 51 6.95 -13.11 5.41
CA GLY A 51 5.97 -13.25 6.48
C GLY A 51 6.60 -13.20 7.89
N ARG A 52 7.79 -13.78 8.05
CA ARG A 52 8.55 -13.70 9.31
C ARG A 52 9.08 -12.29 9.55
N ALA A 53 9.50 -11.58 8.50
CA ALA A 53 9.91 -10.20 8.61
C ALA A 53 8.76 -9.31 9.10
N LEU A 54 7.58 -9.41 8.47
CA LEU A 54 6.41 -8.62 8.87
C LEU A 54 5.96 -8.92 10.30
N HIS A 55 5.84 -10.21 10.67
CA HIS A 55 5.44 -10.58 12.03
C HIS A 55 6.47 -10.15 13.08
N GLY A 56 7.77 -10.26 12.76
CA GLY A 56 8.85 -9.81 13.63
C GLY A 56 8.78 -8.30 13.87
N LEU A 57 8.56 -7.51 12.81
CA LEU A 57 8.39 -6.07 12.91
C LEU A 57 7.13 -5.68 13.68
N ARG A 58 5.97 -6.30 13.39
CA ARG A 58 4.72 -6.06 14.13
C ARG A 58 4.92 -6.25 15.64
N ARG A 59 5.57 -7.35 16.05
CA ARG A 59 5.85 -7.59 17.48
C ARG A 59 6.80 -6.57 18.10
N ARG A 60 7.86 -6.18 17.37
CA ARG A 60 8.89 -5.26 17.91
C ARG A 60 8.43 -3.81 17.97
N LEU A 61 7.59 -3.40 17.02
CA LEU A 61 7.21 -2.01 16.81
C LEU A 61 5.76 -1.71 17.22
N GLY A 62 4.87 -2.71 17.20
CA GLY A 62 3.45 -2.54 17.50
C GLY A 62 3.14 -1.87 18.85
N PRO A 63 3.88 -2.17 19.94
CA PRO A 63 3.65 -1.48 21.22
C PRO A 63 4.04 0.01 21.21
N TRP A 64 4.74 0.50 20.18
CA TRP A 64 5.34 1.83 20.13
C TRP A 64 4.84 2.70 18.98
N LEU A 65 4.15 2.10 18.02
CA LEU A 65 3.68 2.76 16.83
C LEU A 65 2.22 2.37 16.57
N PRO A 66 1.39 3.32 16.11
CA PRO A 66 0.01 3.04 15.74
C PRO A 66 -0.03 2.38 14.35
N ILE A 67 0.46 1.14 14.28
CA ILE A 67 0.63 0.43 13.00
C ILE A 67 -0.72 -0.05 12.48
N ASP A 68 -1.07 0.39 11.28
CA ASP A 68 -2.21 -0.10 10.53
C ASP A 68 -1.80 -1.37 9.76
N VAL A 69 -0.98 -1.19 8.73
CA VAL A 69 -0.56 -2.24 7.80
C VAL A 69 0.97 -2.26 7.68
N LEU A 70 1.54 -3.47 7.59
CA LEU A 70 2.90 -3.66 7.11
C LEU A 70 2.85 -4.35 5.75
N THR A 71 3.66 -3.88 4.81
CA THR A 71 3.74 -4.45 3.47
C THR A 71 5.17 -4.67 3.02
N THR A 72 5.44 -5.74 2.29
CA THR A 72 6.70 -5.86 1.54
C THR A 72 6.74 -4.79 0.46
N HIS A 73 7.80 -4.00 0.43
CA HIS A 73 7.90 -2.90 -0.52
C HIS A 73 8.05 -3.38 -1.97
N TYR A 74 8.75 -4.50 -2.17
CA TYR A 74 8.92 -5.09 -3.49
C TYR A 74 7.99 -6.30 -3.65
N PRO A 75 7.37 -6.45 -4.83
CA PRO A 75 6.60 -7.64 -5.14
C PRO A 75 7.52 -8.87 -5.23
N ASP A 76 6.94 -10.03 -4.98
CA ASP A 76 7.59 -11.30 -5.22
C ASP A 76 7.67 -11.64 -6.72
N ARG A 77 8.21 -12.81 -7.05
CA ARG A 77 8.33 -13.31 -8.44
C ARG A 77 6.99 -13.45 -9.18
N HIS A 78 5.86 -13.41 -8.46
CA HIS A 78 4.51 -13.47 -9.01
C HIS A 78 3.86 -12.09 -9.08
N GLY A 79 4.60 -11.02 -8.81
CA GLY A 79 4.08 -9.66 -8.79
C GLY A 79 3.27 -9.32 -7.53
N GLN A 80 3.34 -10.15 -6.49
CA GLN A 80 2.51 -10.01 -5.29
C GLN A 80 3.28 -9.39 -4.13
N VAL A 81 2.65 -8.45 -3.43
CA VAL A 81 3.15 -7.95 -2.14
C VAL A 81 2.46 -8.68 -1.00
N LEU A 82 3.20 -8.93 0.08
CA LEU A 82 2.63 -9.50 1.29
C LEU A 82 2.15 -8.38 2.22
N LEU A 83 0.94 -8.53 2.73
CA LEU A 83 0.33 -7.63 3.70
C LEU A 83 0.21 -8.30 5.07
N ASN A 84 0.52 -7.56 6.12
CA ASN A 84 0.18 -7.87 7.49
C ASN A 84 -0.77 -6.78 7.99
N VAL A 85 -2.05 -7.12 8.07
CA VAL A 85 -3.16 -6.22 8.38
C VAL A 85 -3.66 -6.56 9.77
N ASP A 86 -3.98 -5.54 10.56
CA ASP A 86 -4.71 -5.72 11.81
C ASP A 86 -6.21 -5.69 11.52
N LEU A 87 -6.93 -6.71 11.99
CA LEU A 87 -8.38 -6.78 11.87
C LEU A 87 -8.94 -6.79 13.28
N ASP A 88 -9.99 -5.99 13.52
CA ASP A 88 -10.73 -6.12 14.76
C ASP A 88 -11.32 -7.53 14.91
N SER A 89 -11.66 -7.92 16.15
CA SER A 89 -12.11 -9.28 16.46
C SER A 89 -13.39 -9.66 15.71
N ALA A 90 -14.33 -8.73 15.55
CA ALA A 90 -15.59 -8.98 14.87
C ALA A 90 -15.36 -9.28 13.37
N THR A 91 -14.54 -8.47 12.71
CA THR A 91 -14.15 -8.65 11.31
C THR A 91 -13.37 -9.95 11.12
N HIS A 92 -12.46 -10.28 12.05
CA HIS A 92 -11.73 -11.54 12.01
C HIS A 92 -12.65 -12.75 12.16
N GLU A 93 -13.63 -12.72 13.07
CA GLU A 93 -14.61 -13.78 13.26
C GLU A 93 -15.49 -13.99 12.02
N VAL A 94 -15.98 -12.91 11.42
CA VAL A 94 -16.74 -12.97 10.16
C VAL A 94 -15.90 -13.62 9.06
N LEU A 95 -14.64 -13.19 8.91
CA LEU A 95 -13.73 -13.75 7.92
C LEU A 95 -13.48 -15.25 8.15
N CYS A 96 -13.28 -15.67 9.41
CA CYS A 96 -13.08 -17.07 9.78
C CYS A 96 -14.32 -17.94 9.53
N ARG A 97 -15.51 -17.40 9.79
CA ARG A 97 -16.79 -18.07 9.48
C ARG A 97 -16.96 -18.29 7.99
N ASP A 98 -16.73 -17.24 7.20
CA ASP A 98 -16.82 -17.29 5.74
C ASP A 98 -15.79 -18.26 5.15
N ALA A 99 -14.57 -18.25 5.66
CA ALA A 99 -13.52 -19.16 5.24
C ALA A 99 -13.87 -20.62 5.55
N SER A 100 -14.42 -20.89 6.75
CA SER A 100 -14.92 -22.21 7.13
C SER A 100 -16.04 -22.67 6.19
N ALA A 101 -17.01 -21.82 5.88
CA ALA A 101 -18.11 -22.14 4.97
C ALA A 101 -17.63 -22.46 3.54
N LEU A 102 -16.50 -21.87 3.12
CA LEU A 102 -15.91 -22.07 1.80
C LEU A 102 -14.83 -23.16 1.76
N GLY A 103 -14.51 -23.81 2.90
CA GLY A 103 -13.41 -24.77 3.01
C GLY A 103 -12.03 -24.16 2.70
N GLN A 104 -11.87 -22.86 2.96
CA GLN A 104 -10.68 -22.08 2.62
C GLN A 104 -10.01 -21.53 3.86
N ARG A 105 -8.78 -21.02 3.69
CA ARG A 105 -8.11 -20.29 4.76
C ARG A 105 -8.61 -18.84 4.80
N PRO A 106 -8.72 -18.22 5.99
CA PRO A 106 -9.10 -16.81 6.12
C PRO A 106 -8.27 -15.86 5.25
N GLN A 107 -6.96 -16.13 5.11
CA GLN A 107 -6.05 -15.32 4.31
C GLN A 107 -6.41 -15.35 2.82
N ASP A 108 -6.83 -16.51 2.30
CA ASP A 108 -7.17 -16.69 0.89
C ASP A 108 -8.49 -15.99 0.55
N VAL A 109 -9.47 -16.07 1.47
CA VAL A 109 -10.74 -15.35 1.34
C VAL A 109 -10.51 -13.85 1.35
N LEU A 110 -9.73 -13.34 2.31
CA LEU A 110 -9.41 -11.92 2.40
C LEU A 110 -8.69 -11.44 1.14
N GLY A 111 -7.64 -12.14 0.71
CA GLY A 111 -6.88 -11.78 -0.48
C GLY A 111 -7.73 -11.76 -1.76
N ARG A 112 -8.70 -12.68 -1.88
CA ARG A 112 -9.66 -12.68 -2.98
C ARG A 112 -10.62 -11.49 -2.92
N ARG A 113 -11.16 -11.19 -1.75
CA ARG A 113 -12.08 -10.05 -1.54
C ARG A 113 -11.41 -8.72 -1.84
N VAL A 114 -10.18 -8.53 -1.34
CA VAL A 114 -9.38 -7.32 -1.61
C VAL A 114 -9.14 -7.17 -3.11
N ARG A 115 -8.72 -8.24 -3.80
CA ARG A 115 -8.49 -8.19 -5.25
C ARG A 115 -9.77 -7.88 -6.03
N ALA A 116 -10.88 -8.53 -5.69
CA ALA A 116 -12.17 -8.26 -6.32
C ALA A 116 -12.63 -6.81 -6.11
N ALA A 117 -12.37 -6.24 -4.93
CA ALA A 117 -12.66 -4.84 -4.64
C ALA A 117 -11.78 -3.90 -5.47
N LEU A 118 -10.48 -4.17 -5.58
CA LEU A 118 -9.56 -3.39 -6.41
C LEU A 118 -9.92 -3.45 -7.90
N ASP A 119 -10.27 -4.64 -8.41
CA ASP A 119 -10.68 -4.82 -9.81
C ASP A 119 -11.99 -4.09 -10.11
N ARG A 120 -12.90 -4.01 -9.14
CA ARG A 120 -14.14 -3.23 -9.26
C ARG A 120 -13.87 -1.74 -9.28
N ASP A 121 -13.09 -1.23 -8.33
CA ASP A 121 -12.72 0.19 -8.28
C ASP A 121 -11.98 0.62 -9.57
N ALA A 122 -11.08 -0.22 -10.10
CA ALA A 122 -10.40 0.07 -11.35
C ALA A 122 -11.37 0.18 -12.54
N ARG A 123 -12.34 -0.71 -12.63
CA ARG A 123 -13.41 -0.67 -13.65
C ARG A 123 -14.27 0.57 -13.51
N GLU A 124 -14.77 0.85 -12.31
CA GLU A 124 -15.59 2.03 -12.06
C GLU A 124 -14.83 3.34 -12.35
N ARG A 125 -13.51 3.39 -12.08
CA ARG A 125 -12.67 4.54 -12.44
C ARG A 125 -12.53 4.69 -13.95
N ALA A 126 -12.38 3.59 -14.69
CA ALA A 126 -12.31 3.62 -16.15
C ALA A 126 -13.65 4.09 -16.75
N GLU A 127 -14.76 3.51 -16.31
CA GLU A 127 -16.12 3.90 -16.73
C GLU A 127 -16.37 5.40 -16.46
N ARG A 128 -16.08 5.88 -15.25
CA ARG A 128 -16.20 7.31 -14.92
C ARG A 128 -15.32 8.21 -15.79
N LEU A 129 -14.16 7.73 -16.23
CA LEU A 129 -13.28 8.49 -17.12
C LEU A 129 -13.85 8.52 -18.54
N GLU A 130 -14.35 7.39 -19.03
CA GLU A 130 -15.00 7.26 -20.34
C GLU A 130 -16.24 8.14 -20.42
N ASP A 131 -17.12 8.11 -19.40
CA ASP A 131 -18.31 8.96 -19.32
C ASP A 131 -17.95 10.46 -19.38
N ARG A 132 -16.90 10.85 -18.65
CA ARG A 132 -16.41 12.24 -18.66
C ARG A 132 -15.83 12.62 -20.02
N LEU A 133 -15.11 11.71 -20.68
CA LEU A 133 -14.57 11.95 -22.01
C LEU A 133 -15.69 12.07 -23.05
N ALA A 134 -16.69 11.18 -23.01
CA ALA A 134 -17.86 11.23 -23.87
C ALA A 134 -18.62 12.54 -23.69
N SER A 135 -18.81 12.99 -22.44
CA SER A 135 -19.43 14.29 -22.15
C SER A 135 -18.64 15.47 -22.73
N LEU A 136 -17.30 15.44 -22.68
CA LEU A 136 -16.46 16.46 -23.29
C LEU A 136 -16.60 16.45 -24.82
N LEU A 137 -16.55 15.27 -25.44
CA LEU A 137 -16.66 15.10 -26.89
C LEU A 137 -18.04 15.41 -27.45
N ALA A 138 -19.09 15.42 -26.61
CA ALA A 138 -20.41 15.90 -27.01
C ALA A 138 -20.46 17.42 -27.23
N HIS A 139 -19.53 18.18 -26.62
CA HIS A 139 -19.52 19.65 -26.66
C HIS A 139 -18.25 20.24 -27.31
N HIS A 140 -17.25 19.40 -27.60
CA HIS A 140 -15.94 19.80 -28.12
C HIS A 140 -15.45 18.81 -29.16
N THR A 141 -14.63 19.27 -30.11
CA THR A 141 -14.00 18.35 -31.04
C THR A 141 -12.88 17.56 -30.34
N PRO A 142 -12.55 16.35 -30.83
CA PRO A 142 -11.42 15.59 -30.30
C PRO A 142 -10.10 16.39 -30.27
N GLU A 143 -9.85 17.22 -31.29
CA GLU A 143 -8.66 18.06 -31.39
C GLU A 143 -8.60 19.10 -30.28
N GLU A 144 -9.73 19.73 -29.93
CA GLU A 144 -9.82 20.71 -28.84
C GLU A 144 -9.51 20.06 -27.48
N VAL A 145 -10.07 18.87 -27.24
CA VAL A 145 -9.85 18.09 -26.02
C VAL A 145 -8.39 17.66 -25.92
N LEU A 146 -7.82 17.12 -27.00
CA LEU A 146 -6.41 16.71 -27.07
C LEU A 146 -5.45 17.89 -26.87
N ALA A 147 -5.69 19.01 -27.56
CA ALA A 147 -4.85 20.20 -27.43
C ALA A 147 -4.90 20.75 -25.99
N SER A 148 -6.08 20.72 -25.34
CA SER A 148 -6.24 21.12 -23.94
C SER A 148 -5.50 20.19 -22.97
N ALA A 149 -5.61 18.87 -23.17
CA ALA A 149 -4.90 17.87 -22.39
C ALA A 149 -3.37 18.03 -22.54
N ALA A 150 -2.87 18.18 -23.77
CA ALA A 150 -1.46 18.38 -24.06
C ALA A 150 -0.89 19.62 -23.35
N ARG A 151 -1.61 20.76 -23.41
CA ARG A 151 -1.22 21.98 -22.67
C ARG A 151 -1.11 21.73 -21.17
N ARG A 152 -2.09 21.04 -20.58
CA ARG A 152 -2.08 20.75 -19.13
C ARG A 152 -0.97 19.80 -18.71
N VAL A 153 -0.69 18.77 -19.52
CA VAL A 153 0.40 17.81 -19.25
C VAL A 153 1.76 18.51 -19.39
N GLY A 154 1.94 19.33 -20.44
CA GLY A 154 3.17 20.11 -20.64
C GLY A 154 3.45 21.10 -19.50
N CYS A 155 2.43 21.84 -19.05
CA CYS A 155 2.58 22.77 -17.92
C CYS A 155 2.94 22.08 -16.59
N ARG A 156 2.50 20.83 -16.37
CA ARG A 156 2.88 20.06 -15.17
C ARG A 156 4.34 19.64 -15.21
N HIS A 157 4.86 19.27 -16.39
CA HIS A 157 6.27 18.91 -16.55
C HIS A 157 7.22 20.08 -16.26
N HIS A 158 6.86 21.30 -16.68
CA HIS A 158 7.69 22.48 -16.43
C HIS A 158 7.73 22.94 -14.96
N ARG A 159 6.79 22.51 -14.11
CA ARG A 159 6.80 22.85 -12.67
C ARG A 159 7.63 21.88 -11.81
N CYS A 160 8.12 20.78 -12.39
CA CYS A 160 8.95 19.79 -11.68
C CYS A 160 10.45 19.85 -12.06
N ALA A 161 10.89 20.83 -12.86
CA ALA A 161 12.31 21.03 -13.11
C ALA A 161 12.97 21.65 -11.86
N PRO A 162 13.90 20.95 -11.18
CA PRO A 162 14.67 21.56 -10.10
C PRO A 162 15.57 22.67 -10.67
N PRO A 163 15.83 23.77 -9.93
CA PRO A 163 16.90 24.67 -10.30
C PRO A 163 18.22 23.89 -10.32
N ALA A 164 18.93 23.97 -11.44
CA ALA A 164 20.29 23.44 -11.60
C ALA A 164 21.26 24.17 -10.63
N PRO A 165 22.39 23.53 -10.26
CA PRO A 165 23.13 23.78 -9.01
C PRO A 165 23.78 25.16 -8.89
#